data_AF-A0A1M5X286-F1
#
_entry.id   AF-A0A1M5X286-F1
#
_cell.length_a   1.000
_cell.length_b   1.000
_cell.length_c   1.000
_cell.angle_alpha   90.00
_cell.angle_beta   90.00
_cell.angle_gamma   90.00
#
_symmetry.space_group_name_H-M   'P 1'
#
loop_
_entity.id
_entity.type
_entity.pdbx_description
1 polymer ?
#
loop_
_entity_poly.entity_id
_entity_poly.type
_entity_poly.pdbx_seq_one_letter_code
_entity_poly.pdbx_strand_id
1 'polypeptide(L)'
;MERFPVIYKECLKRNIDITKDKIPVIPAQHFLMGGIKEDEYSKTSMENLYACGEVSCTGVHGANRLASNSLLEALVFSNRAAENINNVIQGVQLQHYRKKFQVRLF
;
A
#
# COMPACT_ATOMS: atom_id res chain seq x y z
N MET A 1 3.68 -27.12 16.54
CA MET A 1 2.46 -26.53 15.96
C MET A 1 2.24 -25.07 16.36
N GLU A 2 2.71 -24.65 17.53
CA GLU A 2 2.52 -23.31 18.08
C GLU A 2 3.19 -22.17 17.30
N ARG A 3 4.24 -22.45 16.51
CA ARG A 3 4.95 -21.43 15.70
C ARG A 3 4.19 -20.99 14.44
N PHE A 4 3.48 -21.90 13.78
CA PHE A 4 2.73 -21.62 12.54
C PHE A 4 1.31 -22.25 12.56
N PRO A 5 0.50 -21.96 13.59
CA PRO A 5 -0.76 -22.66 13.81
C PRO A 5 -1.78 -22.40 12.70
N VAL A 6 -1.78 -21.18 12.14
CA VAL A 6 -2.66 -20.79 11.04
C VAL A 6 -2.32 -21.55 9.76
N ILE A 7 -1.02 -21.57 9.38
CA ILE A 7 -0.57 -22.25 8.16
C ILE A 7 -0.90 -23.74 8.23
N TYR A 8 -0.58 -24.41 9.34
CA TYR A 8 -0.92 -25.83 9.49
C TYR A 8 -2.41 -26.09 9.40
N LYS A 9 -3.25 -25.31 10.08
CA LYS A 9 -4.71 -25.50 10.03
C LYS A 9 -5.24 -25.34 8.60
N GLU A 10 -4.74 -24.35 7.86
CA GLU A 10 -5.14 -24.12 6.48
C GLU A 10 -4.66 -25.20 5.51
N CYS A 11 -3.44 -25.71 5.68
CA CYS A 11 -2.93 -26.84 4.89
C CYS A 11 -3.68 -28.14 5.21
N LEU A 12 -3.93 -28.43 6.50
CA LEU A 12 -4.64 -29.65 6.91
C LEU A 12 -6.08 -29.68 6.38
N LYS A 13 -6.78 -28.54 6.35
CA LYS A 13 -8.10 -28.41 5.68
C LYS A 13 -8.07 -28.77 4.19
N ARG A 14 -6.90 -28.67 3.56
CA ARG A 14 -6.67 -29.00 2.14
C ARG A 14 -6.02 -30.39 1.98
N ASN A 15 -6.09 -31.22 3.02
CA ASN A 15 -5.51 -32.56 3.10
C ASN A 15 -3.98 -32.61 2.90
N ILE A 16 -3.28 -31.57 3.37
CA ILE A 16 -1.81 -31.50 3.36
C ILE A 16 -1.35 -31.46 4.83
N ASP A 17 -0.78 -32.57 5.31
CA ASP A 17 -0.14 -32.62 6.62
C ASP A 17 1.29 -32.11 6.48
N ILE A 18 1.52 -30.83 6.80
CA ILE A 18 2.84 -30.18 6.63
C ILE A 18 3.96 -30.79 7.50
N THR A 19 3.66 -31.74 8.38
CA THR A 19 4.67 -32.51 9.13
C THR A 19 5.18 -33.72 8.36
N LYS A 20 4.52 -34.11 7.26
CA LYS A 20 4.82 -35.29 6.44
C LYS A 20 4.88 -34.97 4.94
N ASP A 21 3.98 -34.11 4.48
CA ASP A 21 3.79 -33.75 3.08
C ASP A 21 4.53 -32.46 2.71
N LYS A 22 4.94 -32.34 1.45
CA LYS A 22 5.46 -31.08 0.89
C LYS A 22 4.30 -30.16 0.48
N ILE A 23 4.40 -28.88 0.81
CA ILE A 23 3.43 -27.87 0.36
C ILE A 23 3.77 -27.49 -1.10
N PRO A 24 2.85 -27.65 -2.06
CA PRO A 24 3.07 -27.16 -3.42
C PRO A 24 3.04 -25.63 -3.44
N VAL A 25 4.07 -25.01 -4.01
CA VAL A 25 4.19 -23.54 -4.10
C VAL A 25 4.45 -23.10 -5.52
N ILE A 26 3.88 -21.96 -5.90
CA ILE A 26 4.12 -21.30 -7.19
C ILE A 26 4.36 -19.81 -6.96
N PRO A 27 5.14 -19.13 -7.83
CA PRO A 27 5.25 -17.67 -7.79
C PRO A 27 3.90 -16.99 -8.02
N ALA A 28 3.69 -15.86 -7.35
CA ALA A 28 2.54 -14.98 -7.57
C ALA A 28 3.01 -13.52 -7.62
N GLN A 29 2.36 -12.70 -8.45
CA GLN A 29 2.60 -11.26 -8.44
C GLN A 29 2.16 -10.69 -7.09
N HIS A 30 3.04 -9.89 -6.47
CA HIS A 30 2.88 -9.47 -5.08
C HIS A 30 2.88 -7.95 -4.88
N PHE A 31 3.54 -7.20 -5.75
CA PHE A 31 3.65 -5.75 -5.63
C PHE A 31 3.84 -5.09 -7.00
N LEU A 32 3.33 -3.88 -7.17
CA LEU A 32 3.55 -3.03 -8.34
C LEU A 32 4.49 -1.87 -7.98
N MET A 33 5.68 -1.84 -8.59
CA MET A 33 6.64 -0.72 -8.42
C MET A 33 6.37 0.43 -9.39
N GLY A 34 5.68 0.15 -10.50
CA GLY A 34 5.22 1.17 -11.44
C GLY A 34 3.93 1.81 -10.96
N GLY A 35 3.34 2.66 -11.79
CA GLY A 35 2.11 3.36 -11.44
C GLY A 35 2.06 4.74 -12.08
N ILE A 36 1.26 5.62 -11.48
CA ILE A 36 1.12 7.01 -11.90
C ILE A 36 2.42 7.75 -11.57
N LYS A 37 3.04 8.36 -12.58
CA LYS A 37 4.24 9.17 -12.36
C LYS A 37 3.88 10.44 -11.57
N GLU A 38 4.61 10.67 -10.50
CA GLU A 38 4.49 11.84 -9.65
C GLU A 38 5.84 12.52 -9.40
N ASP A 39 5.77 13.74 -8.86
CA ASP A 39 6.90 14.48 -8.29
C ASP A 39 7.13 14.14 -6.81
N GLU A 40 8.10 14.81 -6.17
CA GLU A 40 8.44 14.60 -4.76
C GLU A 40 7.34 15.02 -3.76
N TYR A 41 6.28 15.67 -4.23
CA TYR A 41 5.10 16.10 -3.47
C TYR A 41 3.85 15.27 -3.79
N SER A 42 4.02 14.13 -4.47
CA SER A 42 2.93 13.25 -4.89
C SER A 42 1.96 13.85 -5.91
N LYS A 43 2.35 14.93 -6.58
CA LYS A 43 1.53 15.57 -7.59
C LYS A 43 1.74 14.87 -8.93
N THR A 44 0.64 14.56 -9.60
CA THR A 44 0.69 13.99 -10.95
C THR A 44 0.89 15.09 -12.01
N SER A 45 1.03 14.71 -13.27
CA SER A 45 1.02 15.68 -14.38
C SER A 45 -0.32 16.40 -14.57
N MET A 46 -1.40 15.93 -13.93
CA MET A 46 -2.71 16.57 -13.97
C MET A 46 -2.91 17.48 -12.76
N GLU A 47 -3.46 18.67 -12.98
CA GLU A 47 -3.75 19.62 -11.91
C GLU A 47 -4.74 19.04 -10.89
N ASN A 48 -4.46 19.29 -9.61
CA ASN A 48 -5.26 18.84 -8.47
C ASN A 48 -5.45 17.32 -8.37
N LEU A 49 -4.67 16.52 -9.10
CA LEU A 49 -4.62 15.07 -8.93
C LEU A 49 -3.30 14.65 -8.31
N TYR A 50 -3.40 13.87 -7.25
CA TYR A 50 -2.29 13.29 -6.50
C TYR A 50 -2.40 11.76 -6.51
N ALA A 51 -1.25 11.08 -6.42
CA ALA A 51 -1.18 9.63 -6.25
C ALA A 51 -0.29 9.33 -5.03
N CYS A 52 -0.56 8.24 -4.31
CA CYS A 52 0.25 7.85 -3.15
C CYS A 52 0.19 6.32 -2.94
N GLY A 53 1.29 5.72 -2.51
CA GLY A 53 1.37 4.29 -2.21
C GLY A 53 1.52 3.44 -3.48
N GLU A 54 1.02 2.20 -3.46
CA GLU A 54 1.28 1.23 -4.55
C GLU A 54 0.73 1.65 -5.93
N VAL A 55 -0.17 2.63 -5.99
CA VAL A 55 -0.66 3.18 -7.27
C VAL A 55 0.33 4.17 -7.90
N SER A 56 1.32 4.66 -7.16
CA SER A 56 2.26 5.68 -7.62
C SER A 56 3.64 5.13 -8.01
N CYS A 57 4.26 5.83 -8.96
CA CYS A 57 5.64 5.63 -9.38
C CYS A 57 6.51 6.74 -8.79
N THR A 58 6.78 6.63 -7.49
CA THR A 58 7.59 7.59 -6.72
C THR A 58 9.06 7.60 -7.15
N GLY A 59 9.53 6.50 -7.73
CA GLY A 59 10.94 6.25 -8.05
C GLY A 59 11.75 5.65 -6.91
N VAL A 60 11.21 5.57 -5.67
CA VAL A 60 11.94 5.04 -4.50
C VAL A 60 12.24 3.55 -4.62
N HIS A 61 11.37 2.80 -5.29
CA HIS A 61 11.59 1.36 -5.52
C HIS A 61 12.51 1.05 -6.70
N GLY A 62 12.74 2.01 -7.62
CA GLY A 62 13.50 1.74 -8.84
C GLY A 62 13.01 0.48 -9.57
N ALA A 63 13.94 -0.43 -9.88
CA ALA A 63 13.62 -1.69 -10.55
C ALA A 63 13.17 -2.82 -9.62
N ASN A 64 13.36 -2.69 -8.29
CA ASN A 64 12.99 -3.74 -7.35
C ASN A 64 12.73 -3.17 -5.94
N ARG A 65 11.62 -3.60 -5.35
CA ARG A 65 11.16 -3.07 -4.07
C ARG A 65 11.79 -3.82 -2.89
N LEU A 66 12.44 -3.08 -1.99
CA LEU A 66 12.88 -3.62 -0.70
C LEU A 66 11.68 -3.87 0.23
N ALA A 67 11.75 -4.94 1.02
CA ALA A 67 10.72 -5.29 1.98
C ALA A 67 10.46 -4.14 2.98
N SER A 68 9.24 -4.04 3.50
CA SER A 68 8.78 -3.01 4.46
C SER A 68 8.72 -1.57 3.95
N ASN A 69 9.31 -1.25 2.79
CA ASN A 69 9.28 0.13 2.28
C ASN A 69 7.93 0.57 1.70
N SER A 70 7.05 -0.34 1.29
CA SER A 70 5.76 0.05 0.67
C SER A 70 4.83 0.80 1.64
N LEU A 71 4.81 0.40 2.92
CA LEU A 71 3.99 1.09 3.92
C LEU A 71 4.58 2.46 4.27
N LEU A 72 5.92 2.54 4.38
CA LEU A 72 6.62 3.80 4.64
C LEU A 72 6.48 4.77 3.46
N GLU A 73 6.58 4.29 2.23
CA GLU A 73 6.31 5.07 1.04
C GLU A 73 4.89 5.66 1.10
N ALA A 74 3.88 4.82 1.29
CA ALA A 74 2.49 5.30 1.38
C ALA A 74 2.31 6.37 2.45
N LEU A 75 2.90 6.18 3.64
CA LEU A 75 2.81 7.14 4.74
C LEU A 75 3.52 8.46 4.44
N VAL A 76 4.76 8.41 3.95
CA VAL A 76 5.59 9.61 3.70
C VAL A 76 5.01 10.44 2.57
N PHE A 77 4.67 9.80 1.45
CA PHE A 77 4.18 10.49 0.26
C PHE A 77 2.76 11.06 0.46
N SER A 78 1.88 10.34 1.17
CA SER A 78 0.55 10.88 1.52
C SER A 78 0.62 12.08 2.48
N ASN A 79 1.57 12.08 3.43
CA ASN A 79 1.77 13.25 4.29
C ASN A 79 2.23 14.47 3.48
N ARG A 80 3.19 14.28 2.55
CA ARG A 80 3.66 15.36 1.65
C ARG A 80 2.55 15.86 0.73
N ALA A 81 1.72 14.96 0.20
CA ALA A 81 0.56 15.32 -0.61
C ALA A 81 -0.42 16.20 0.20
N ALA A 82 -0.73 15.80 1.44
CA ALA A 82 -1.63 16.55 2.30
C ALA A 82 -1.07 17.96 2.62
N GLU A 83 0.21 18.06 2.95
CA GLU A 83 0.89 19.35 3.17
C GLU A 83 0.85 20.23 1.90
N ASN A 84 1.14 19.65 0.73
CA ASN A 84 1.11 20.39 -0.55
C ASN A 84 -0.30 20.88 -0.88
N ILE A 85 -1.31 20.02 -0.75
CA ILE A 85 -2.73 20.36 -0.96
C ILE A 85 -3.14 21.53 -0.08
N ASN A 86 -2.81 21.49 1.22
CA ASN A 86 -3.17 22.55 2.18
C ASN A 86 -2.50 23.90 1.86
N ASN A 87 -1.32 23.88 1.25
CA ASN A 87 -0.56 25.09 0.91
C ASN A 87 -0.98 25.69 -0.44
N VAL A 88 -1.30 24.85 -1.43
CA VAL A 88 -1.51 25.27 -2.82
C VAL A 88 -2.98 25.48 -3.15
N ILE A 89 -3.88 24.65 -2.61
CA ILE A 89 -5.30 24.68 -2.96
C ILE A 89 -6.06 25.58 -1.97
N GLN A 90 -6.36 26.80 -2.40
CA GLN A 90 -7.15 27.77 -1.63
C GLN A 90 -8.60 27.85 -2.12
N GLY A 91 -9.52 28.28 -1.25
CA GLY A 91 -10.89 28.62 -1.65
C GLY A 91 -11.82 27.43 -1.91
N VAL A 92 -11.47 26.22 -1.48
CA VAL A 92 -12.35 25.05 -1.58
C VAL A 92 -13.51 25.21 -0.61
N GLN A 93 -14.71 25.50 -1.12
CA GLN A 93 -15.92 25.29 -0.34
C GLN A 93 -16.15 23.79 -0.21
N LEU A 94 -15.78 23.23 0.94
CA LEU A 94 -16.11 21.85 1.31
C LEU A 94 -17.62 21.76 1.58
N GLN A 95 -18.41 21.66 0.50
CA GLN A 95 -19.83 21.43 0.64
C GLN A 95 -20.03 20.00 1.16
N HIS A 96 -20.46 19.88 2.42
CA HIS A 96 -20.90 18.63 3.05
C HIS A 96 -19.84 17.53 3.33
N TYR A 97 -18.64 17.87 3.82
CA TYR A 97 -17.74 16.81 4.33
C TYR A 97 -18.04 16.46 5.81
N ARG A 98 -19.05 15.61 6.03
CA ARG A 98 -19.36 15.05 7.37
C ARG A 98 -19.00 13.56 7.41
N LYS A 99 -17.73 13.23 7.66
CA LYS A 99 -17.35 11.86 8.10
C LYS A 99 -16.19 11.93 9.09
N LYS A 100 -16.48 11.59 10.35
CA LYS A 100 -15.45 11.14 11.30
C LYS A 100 -14.84 9.87 10.70
N PHE A 101 -13.64 9.96 10.15
CA PHE A 101 -12.85 8.76 9.85
C PHE A 101 -12.39 8.17 11.17
N GLN A 102 -13.10 7.15 11.64
CA GLN A 102 -12.59 6.29 12.71
C GLN A 102 -11.67 5.27 12.03
N VAL A 103 -10.36 5.54 12.05
CA VAL A 103 -9.38 4.53 11.69
C VAL A 103 -9.43 3.48 12.81
N ARG A 104 -10.21 2.41 12.60
CA ARG A 104 -10.06 1.20 13.39
C ARG A 104 -8.82 0.48 12.88
N LEU A 105 -7.70 0.66 13.58
CA LEU A 105 -6.65 -0.34 13.60
C LEU A 105 -7.27 -1.63 14.16
N PHE A 106 -6.92 -2.75 13.53
CA PHE A 106 -7.48 -4.09 13.74
C PHE A 106 -7.65 -4.48 15.20
#